data_AF-A0A8H6GSD3-F1
#
_entry.id   AF-A0A8H6GSD3-F1
#
_cell.length_a   1.000
_cell.length_b   1.000
_cell.length_c   1.000
_cell.angle_alpha   90.00
_cell.angle_beta   90.00
_cell.angle_gamma   90.00
#
_symmetry.space_group_name_H-M   'P 1'
#
loop_
_entity.id
_entity.type
_entity.pdbx_description
1 polymer ?
#
loop_
_entity_poly.entity_id
_entity_poly.type
_entity_poly.pdbx_seq_one_letter_code
_entity_poly.pdbx_strand_id
1 'polypeptide(L)'
;MLERAGICYVLLESHDKIAPQVGASIGLQSSGLRILDQLGCADELMLLVDIPLNNTYIRYPDGSVIRHHGSVQDHLIERHGYPTIFIDRQMLMQVLYDKLKSKASVYPGQKVVSVLALHNGIQVTTDKGRVFEGDILVGADGIYSTVRKEMWRIANETSPGYFPADEWSSVPCYYKCIFGISRPIEELAKGSHYVYNGNFSYLVLVGPGGKFYWFLFVKLPVTLYGHDIPRYTKVDEEKLALQHASDQITTQVTFGQLYAARTSSTLTPLHEYVFEKWHYKRIITIGDAAHKFEPLTGHGGNSAIETAASLVNHLTSDECADWSNAQIEAAFTAVQDERFERVQWLVNDAHKTQQIQAMATPFLATIGPILTRLTTTQSVLQLGAHKIIGATRIKGIPVPQREHTIPFNDELPCRPLSWSWLPIGLGVLSQAALFRLATQILGPLEIPTTFGGEPLVKYYTGFRIVDKILKNLVAVFGVPLASNNMAANLQWVSFTPLLLSTTLDWTLESYRVGSKGLITSL
;
A
#
# COMPACT_ATOMS: atom_id res chain seq x y z
N MET A 1 -20.16 5.88 -10.09
CA MET A 1 -20.45 6.50 -8.77
C MET A 1 -21.36 7.71 -8.93
N LEU A 2 -20.98 8.74 -9.70
CA LEU A 2 -21.84 9.90 -10.01
C LEU A 2 -23.25 9.51 -10.49
N GLU A 3 -23.35 8.56 -11.42
CA GLU A 3 -24.64 8.02 -11.88
C GLU A 3 -25.54 7.50 -10.75
N ARG A 4 -24.96 6.81 -9.75
CA ARG A 4 -25.69 6.26 -8.61
C ARG A 4 -26.13 7.34 -7.63
N ALA A 5 -25.38 8.45 -7.59
CA ALA A 5 -25.70 9.64 -6.82
C ALA A 5 -26.68 10.59 -7.56
N GLY A 6 -27.12 10.25 -8.79
CA GLY A 6 -27.99 11.11 -9.58
C GLY A 6 -27.31 12.34 -10.17
N ILE A 7 -25.97 12.41 -10.15
CA ILE A 7 -25.21 13.53 -10.72
C ILE A 7 -25.00 13.29 -12.22
N CYS A 8 -25.42 14.24 -13.05
CA CYS A 8 -25.20 14.21 -14.49
C CYS A 8 -23.70 14.27 -14.80
N TYR A 9 -23.24 13.46 -15.76
CA TYR A 9 -21.82 13.43 -16.13
C TYR A 9 -21.65 13.22 -17.63
N VAL A 10 -20.49 13.67 -18.11
CA VAL A 10 -19.93 13.36 -19.42
C VAL A 10 -18.53 12.80 -19.19
N LEU A 11 -18.27 11.59 -19.72
CA LEU A 11 -16.96 10.95 -19.65
C LEU A 11 -16.27 11.06 -21.01
N LEU A 12 -15.10 11.67 -21.03
CA LEU A 12 -14.25 11.79 -22.22
C LEU A 12 -13.09 10.81 -22.08
N GLU A 13 -12.99 9.84 -22.99
CA GLU A 13 -11.89 8.87 -23.03
C GLU A 13 -11.06 9.09 -24.30
N SER A 14 -9.74 9.20 -24.14
CA SER A 14 -8.80 9.42 -25.25
C SER A 14 -8.72 8.25 -26.23
N HIS A 15 -8.88 7.01 -25.77
CA HIS A 15 -8.87 5.83 -26.62
C HIS A 15 -10.20 5.67 -27.35
N ASP A 16 -10.18 5.14 -28.57
CA ASP A 16 -11.40 4.89 -29.35
C ASP A 16 -12.30 3.78 -28.77
N LYS A 17 -11.82 3.04 -27.76
CA LYS A 17 -12.57 1.98 -27.06
C LYS A 17 -12.37 2.11 -25.54
N ILE A 18 -13.43 1.87 -24.76
CA ILE A 18 -13.43 2.01 -23.29
C ILE A 18 -12.72 0.87 -22.57
N ALA A 19 -12.71 -0.34 -23.13
CA ALA A 19 -11.94 -1.47 -22.60
C ALA A 19 -11.04 -2.03 -23.71
N PRO A 20 -10.01 -1.28 -24.13
CA PRO A 20 -9.06 -1.81 -25.10
C PRO A 20 -8.24 -2.91 -24.44
N GLN A 21 -7.80 -3.90 -25.22
CA GLN A 21 -6.87 -4.94 -24.75
C GLN A 21 -5.44 -4.39 -24.66
N VAL A 22 -5.29 -3.26 -23.97
CA VAL A 22 -4.04 -2.51 -23.79
C VAL A 22 -3.83 -2.24 -22.31
N GLY A 23 -2.57 -2.30 -21.88
CA GLY A 23 -2.22 -2.32 -20.47
C GLY A 23 -2.18 -3.75 -19.92
N ALA A 24 -1.52 -3.91 -18.78
CA ALA A 24 -1.38 -5.20 -18.13
C ALA A 24 -2.54 -5.45 -17.15
N SER A 25 -2.20 -5.80 -15.94
CA SER A 25 -3.11 -6.24 -14.90
C SER A 25 -3.39 -5.16 -13.87
N ILE A 26 -4.41 -5.41 -13.06
CA ILE A 26 -4.72 -4.61 -11.87
C ILE A 26 -5.01 -5.54 -10.69
N GLY A 27 -4.44 -5.20 -9.53
CA GLY A 27 -4.79 -5.83 -8.27
C GLY A 27 -5.93 -5.07 -7.59
N LEU A 28 -7.04 -5.74 -7.33
CA LEU A 28 -8.14 -5.21 -6.52
C LEU A 28 -8.06 -5.84 -5.14
N GLN A 29 -7.89 -5.01 -4.13
CA GLN A 29 -7.80 -5.43 -2.74
C GLN A 29 -9.17 -5.31 -2.06
N SER A 30 -9.26 -5.82 -0.84
CA SER A 30 -10.50 -5.78 -0.05
C SER A 30 -11.08 -4.37 0.09
N SER A 31 -10.23 -3.33 0.18
CA SER A 31 -10.66 -1.93 0.22
C SER A 31 -11.37 -1.48 -1.06
N GLY A 32 -10.77 -1.75 -2.23
CA GLY A 32 -11.36 -1.41 -3.52
C GLY A 32 -12.60 -2.26 -3.82
N LEU A 33 -12.55 -3.56 -3.53
CA LEU A 33 -13.68 -4.47 -3.73
C LEU A 33 -14.90 -4.09 -2.89
N ARG A 34 -14.72 -3.66 -1.64
CA ARG A 34 -15.81 -3.15 -0.79
C ARG A 34 -16.58 -2.00 -1.45
N ILE A 35 -15.87 -1.06 -2.07
CA ILE A 35 -16.48 0.07 -2.79
C ILE A 35 -17.15 -0.41 -4.09
N LEU A 36 -16.50 -1.31 -4.83
CA LEU A 36 -17.06 -1.88 -6.06
C LEU A 36 -18.29 -2.75 -5.79
N ASP A 37 -18.43 -3.32 -4.59
CA ASP A 37 -19.60 -4.08 -4.18
C ASP A 37 -20.83 -3.18 -3.98
N GLN A 38 -20.65 -1.97 -3.45
CA GLN A 38 -21.71 -0.95 -3.41
C GLN A 38 -22.26 -0.60 -4.81
N LEU A 39 -21.42 -0.79 -5.84
CA LEU A 39 -21.78 -0.58 -7.24
C LEU A 39 -22.30 -1.85 -7.94
N GLY A 40 -22.37 -2.99 -7.23
CA GLY A 40 -22.80 -4.28 -7.79
C GLY A 40 -21.80 -4.88 -8.79
N CYS A 41 -20.51 -4.53 -8.65
CA CYS A 41 -19.43 -4.98 -9.54
C CYS A 41 -18.60 -6.12 -8.92
N ALA A 42 -18.52 -6.23 -7.59
CA ALA A 42 -17.54 -7.09 -6.93
C ALA A 42 -17.73 -8.57 -7.26
N ASP A 43 -18.94 -9.11 -7.19
CA ASP A 43 -19.20 -10.54 -7.45
C ASP A 43 -18.77 -10.95 -8.85
N GLU A 44 -19.13 -10.14 -9.86
CA GLU A 44 -18.75 -10.39 -11.25
C GLU A 44 -17.23 -10.34 -11.44
N LEU A 45 -16.53 -9.41 -10.79
CA LEU A 45 -15.07 -9.33 -10.83
C LEU A 45 -14.39 -10.51 -10.14
N MET A 46 -14.93 -10.98 -9.01
CA MET A 46 -14.39 -12.13 -8.29
C MET A 46 -14.60 -13.44 -9.06
N LEU A 47 -15.72 -13.58 -9.78
CA LEU A 47 -15.99 -14.74 -10.64
C LEU A 47 -15.01 -14.88 -11.82
N LEU A 48 -14.31 -13.80 -12.21
CA LEU A 48 -13.28 -13.86 -13.24
C LEU A 48 -12.02 -14.59 -12.77
N VAL A 49 -11.85 -14.81 -11.46
CA VAL A 49 -10.67 -15.49 -10.91
C VAL A 49 -10.98 -16.96 -10.67
N ASP A 50 -10.38 -17.82 -11.49
CA ASP A 50 -10.45 -19.28 -11.38
C ASP A 50 -9.35 -19.86 -10.48
N ILE A 51 -8.26 -19.11 -10.25
CA ILE A 51 -7.12 -19.52 -9.43
C ILE A 51 -6.87 -18.47 -8.33
N PRO A 52 -7.35 -18.71 -7.10
CA PRO A 52 -7.10 -17.80 -5.98
C PRO A 52 -5.61 -17.69 -5.62
N LEU A 53 -5.16 -16.47 -5.30
CA LEU A 53 -3.79 -16.18 -4.83
C LEU A 53 -3.56 -16.61 -3.37
N ASN A 54 -3.82 -17.88 -3.06
CA ASN A 54 -3.78 -18.40 -1.70
C ASN A 54 -2.35 -18.66 -1.20
N ASN A 55 -1.40 -18.86 -2.10
CA ASN A 55 0.00 -19.08 -1.77
C ASN A 55 0.83 -17.86 -2.14
N THR A 56 1.59 -17.35 -1.17
CA THR A 56 2.59 -16.30 -1.37
C THR A 56 3.97 -16.82 -0.99
N TYR A 57 4.90 -16.78 -1.93
CA TYR A 57 6.29 -17.19 -1.76
C TYR A 57 7.20 -15.95 -1.79
N ILE A 58 8.04 -15.79 -0.79
CA ILE A 58 9.12 -14.82 -0.78
C ILE A 58 10.43 -15.59 -1.01
N ARG A 59 11.24 -15.16 -1.97
CA ARG A 59 12.36 -15.93 -2.52
C ARG A 59 13.67 -15.16 -2.50
N TYR A 60 14.76 -15.93 -2.39
CA TYR A 60 16.13 -15.47 -2.59
C TYR A 60 16.44 -15.25 -4.08
N PRO A 61 17.55 -14.55 -4.41
CA PRO A 61 18.03 -14.38 -5.78
C PRO A 61 18.23 -15.68 -6.58
N ASP A 62 18.49 -16.80 -5.91
CA ASP A 62 18.66 -18.12 -6.52
C ASP A 62 17.32 -18.85 -6.76
N GLY A 63 16.19 -18.21 -6.45
CA GLY A 63 14.85 -18.75 -6.61
C GLY A 63 14.38 -19.65 -5.45
N SER A 64 15.24 -19.94 -4.46
CA SER A 64 14.87 -20.71 -3.27
C SER A 64 13.93 -19.93 -2.34
N VAL A 65 13.10 -20.63 -1.57
CA VAL A 65 12.06 -20.00 -0.74
C VAL A 65 12.65 -19.54 0.59
N ILE A 66 12.50 -18.25 0.89
CA ILE A 66 12.75 -17.64 2.21
C ILE A 66 11.58 -17.95 3.15
N ARG A 67 10.37 -17.69 2.66
CA ARG A 67 9.13 -17.83 3.42
C ARG A 67 7.97 -18.15 2.49
N HIS A 68 7.06 -19.00 2.98
CA HIS A 68 5.79 -19.28 2.33
C HIS A 68 4.64 -18.93 3.29
N HIS A 69 3.64 -18.26 2.74
CA HIS A 69 2.38 -17.95 3.41
C HIS A 69 1.25 -18.62 2.62
N GLY A 70 0.60 -19.61 3.24
CA GLY A 70 -0.59 -20.27 2.69
C GLY A 70 -1.90 -19.62 3.17
N SER A 71 -3.01 -19.98 2.51
CA SER A 71 -4.39 -19.52 2.81
C SER A 71 -4.55 -18.00 2.92
N VAL A 72 -3.77 -17.25 2.13
CA VAL A 72 -3.78 -15.78 2.17
C VAL A 72 -5.15 -15.20 1.79
N GLN A 73 -5.82 -15.74 0.77
CA GLN A 73 -7.13 -15.26 0.36
C GLN A 73 -8.21 -15.60 1.38
N ASP A 74 -8.18 -16.83 1.89
CA ASP A 74 -9.14 -17.31 2.89
C ASP A 74 -9.10 -16.39 4.12
N HIS A 75 -7.89 -16.06 4.60
CA HIS A 75 -7.75 -15.12 5.72
C HIS A 75 -8.15 -13.68 5.36
N LEU A 76 -7.95 -13.21 4.13
CA LEU A 76 -8.41 -11.87 3.73
C LEU A 76 -9.93 -11.80 3.71
N ILE A 77 -10.61 -12.84 3.23
CA ILE A 77 -12.07 -12.97 3.25
C ILE A 77 -12.56 -13.03 4.70
N GLU A 78 -11.97 -13.89 5.54
CA GLU A 78 -12.32 -13.99 6.96
C GLU A 78 -12.14 -12.66 7.71
N ARG A 79 -11.07 -11.91 7.40
CA ARG A 79 -10.73 -10.65 8.07
C ARG A 79 -11.55 -9.46 7.59
N HIS A 80 -11.80 -9.38 6.28
CA HIS A 80 -12.29 -8.16 5.64
C HIS A 80 -13.51 -8.37 4.74
N GLY A 81 -13.99 -9.61 4.58
CA GLY A 81 -15.14 -9.97 3.75
C GLY A 81 -14.84 -10.07 2.26
N TYR A 82 -13.63 -9.69 1.84
CA TYR A 82 -13.23 -9.64 0.43
C TYR A 82 -11.80 -10.14 0.22
N PRO A 83 -11.53 -10.83 -0.90
CA PRO A 83 -10.19 -11.29 -1.30
C PRO A 83 -9.29 -10.14 -1.79
N THR A 84 -8.08 -10.49 -2.22
CA THR A 84 -7.31 -9.70 -3.19
C THR A 84 -7.28 -10.45 -4.52
N ILE A 85 -7.87 -9.87 -5.56
CA ILE A 85 -7.90 -10.45 -6.91
C ILE A 85 -6.96 -9.70 -7.84
N PHE A 86 -6.50 -10.40 -8.87
CA PHE A 86 -5.62 -9.84 -9.88
C PHE A 86 -6.08 -10.28 -11.26
N ILE A 87 -6.51 -9.32 -12.07
CA ILE A 87 -7.18 -9.54 -13.36
C ILE A 87 -6.61 -8.61 -14.44
N ASP A 88 -6.94 -8.87 -15.70
CA ASP A 88 -6.62 -7.93 -16.78
C ASP A 88 -7.32 -6.60 -16.51
N ARG A 89 -6.61 -5.48 -16.70
CA ARG A 89 -7.21 -4.15 -16.53
C ARG A 89 -8.44 -3.96 -17.42
N GLN A 90 -8.40 -4.52 -18.63
CA GLN A 90 -9.51 -4.53 -19.56
C GLN A 90 -10.78 -5.13 -18.95
N MET A 91 -10.67 -6.24 -18.21
CA MET A 91 -11.82 -6.92 -17.62
C MET A 91 -12.52 -6.04 -16.58
N LEU A 92 -11.74 -5.35 -15.72
CA LEU A 92 -12.29 -4.37 -14.79
C LEU A 92 -13.02 -3.24 -15.52
N MET A 93 -12.39 -2.66 -16.54
CA MET A 93 -12.98 -1.57 -17.32
C MET A 93 -14.28 -2.01 -18.01
N GLN A 94 -14.33 -3.24 -18.52
CA GLN A 94 -15.51 -3.80 -19.16
C GLN A 94 -16.66 -3.96 -18.15
N VAL A 95 -16.42 -4.56 -16.99
CA VAL A 95 -17.45 -4.70 -15.93
C VAL A 95 -17.95 -3.33 -15.48
N LEU A 96 -17.05 -2.36 -15.25
CA LEU A 96 -17.45 -1.00 -14.89
C LEU A 96 -18.33 -0.35 -15.96
N TYR A 97 -17.96 -0.48 -17.24
CA TYR A 97 -18.71 0.06 -18.36
C TYR A 97 -20.09 -0.60 -18.53
N ASP A 98 -20.17 -1.91 -18.34
CA ASP A 98 -21.42 -2.66 -18.47
C ASP A 98 -22.42 -2.34 -17.36
N LYS A 99 -21.94 -1.95 -16.18
CA LYS A 99 -22.79 -1.50 -15.05
C LYS A 99 -23.27 -0.05 -15.20
N LEU A 100 -22.72 0.74 -16.13
CA LEU A 100 -23.24 2.08 -16.42
C LEU A 100 -24.57 1.98 -17.15
N LYS A 101 -25.56 2.73 -16.67
CA LYS A 101 -26.87 2.87 -17.35
C LYS A 101 -26.78 3.84 -18.53
N SER A 102 -26.13 4.98 -18.33
CA SER A 102 -25.97 6.06 -19.30
C SER A 102 -24.72 5.87 -20.15
N LYS A 103 -24.72 4.87 -21.02
CA LYS A 103 -23.64 4.66 -22.00
C LYS A 103 -23.51 5.83 -22.99
N ALA A 104 -24.59 6.57 -23.22
CA ALA A 104 -24.60 7.77 -24.06
C ALA A 104 -23.79 8.95 -23.48
N SER A 105 -23.54 8.95 -22.16
CA SER A 105 -22.68 9.93 -21.50
C SER A 105 -21.19 9.67 -21.70
N VAL A 106 -20.82 8.56 -22.33
CA VAL A 106 -19.43 8.12 -22.51
C VAL A 106 -18.98 8.36 -23.96
N TYR A 107 -17.97 9.21 -24.14
CA TYR A 107 -17.45 9.59 -25.44
C TYR A 107 -16.00 9.10 -25.62
N PRO A 108 -15.78 7.96 -26.27
CA PRO A 108 -14.45 7.49 -26.62
C PRO A 108 -13.82 8.31 -27.76
N GLY A 109 -12.50 8.22 -27.87
CA GLY A 109 -11.69 8.97 -28.82
C GLY A 109 -11.80 10.49 -28.64
N GLN A 110 -12.03 10.97 -27.43
CA GLN A 110 -12.11 12.39 -27.08
C GLN A 110 -10.95 12.75 -26.15
N LYS A 111 -9.80 13.12 -26.72
CA LYS A 111 -8.65 13.53 -25.91
C LYS A 111 -8.78 15.01 -25.56
N VAL A 112 -8.80 15.34 -24.28
CA VAL A 112 -8.79 16.74 -23.82
C VAL A 112 -7.48 17.41 -24.20
N VAL A 113 -7.57 18.61 -24.78
CA VAL A 113 -6.41 19.42 -25.21
C VAL A 113 -6.38 20.81 -24.60
N SER A 114 -7.54 21.40 -24.26
CA SER A 114 -7.60 22.70 -23.61
C SER A 114 -8.81 22.84 -22.71
N VAL A 115 -8.70 23.71 -21.71
CA VAL A 115 -9.75 24.01 -20.75
C VAL A 115 -9.90 25.51 -20.60
N LEU A 116 -11.14 26.00 -20.61
CA LEU A 116 -11.49 27.40 -20.39
C LEU A 116 -12.39 27.50 -19.16
N ALA A 117 -11.95 28.27 -18.15
CA ALA A 117 -12.79 28.59 -17.01
C ALA A 117 -13.84 29.65 -17.40
N LEU A 118 -15.11 29.35 -17.14
CA LEU A 118 -16.22 30.27 -17.32
C LEU A 118 -16.63 30.88 -15.97
N HIS A 119 -17.55 31.84 -15.96
CA HIS A 119 -18.05 32.46 -14.72
C HIS A 119 -18.70 31.42 -13.79
N ASN A 120 -19.61 30.59 -14.33
CA ASN A 120 -20.37 29.57 -13.60
C ASN A 120 -20.18 28.16 -14.18
N GLY A 121 -18.99 27.84 -14.66
CA GLY A 121 -18.75 26.53 -15.25
C GLY A 121 -17.37 26.40 -15.87
N ILE A 122 -17.22 25.36 -16.68
CA ILE A 122 -15.99 25.04 -17.37
C ILE A 122 -16.31 24.53 -18.76
N GLN A 123 -15.46 24.93 -19.71
CA GLN A 123 -15.52 24.46 -21.08
C GLN A 123 -14.27 23.65 -21.40
N VAL A 124 -14.44 22.50 -22.04
CA VAL A 124 -13.39 21.57 -22.40
C VAL A 124 -13.40 21.37 -23.91
N THR A 125 -12.24 21.56 -24.54
CA THR A 125 -12.06 21.28 -25.97
C THR A 125 -11.22 20.02 -26.15
N THR A 126 -11.63 19.19 -27.10
CA THR A 126 -10.97 17.95 -27.45
C THR A 126 -10.10 18.10 -28.71
N ASP A 127 -9.20 17.15 -28.95
CA ASP A 127 -8.37 17.05 -30.15
C ASP A 127 -9.18 16.96 -31.46
N LYS A 128 -10.44 16.50 -31.38
CA LYS A 128 -11.40 16.49 -32.50
C LYS A 128 -12.15 17.82 -32.69
N GLY A 129 -11.78 18.87 -31.94
CA GLY A 129 -12.42 20.18 -31.98
C GLY A 129 -13.80 20.24 -31.34
N ARG A 130 -14.27 19.15 -30.71
CA ARG A 130 -15.55 19.13 -29.99
C ARG A 130 -15.39 19.85 -28.66
N VAL A 131 -16.43 20.60 -28.31
CA VAL A 131 -16.53 21.40 -27.09
C VAL A 131 -17.58 20.78 -26.19
N PHE A 132 -17.26 20.68 -24.90
CA PHE A 132 -18.15 20.21 -23.84
C PHE A 132 -18.16 21.23 -22.70
N GLU A 133 -19.32 21.43 -22.09
CA GLU A 133 -19.49 22.34 -20.95
C GLU A 133 -20.06 21.58 -19.76
N GLY A 134 -19.72 22.05 -18.56
CA GLY A 134 -20.25 21.52 -17.30
C GLY A 134 -19.92 22.41 -16.11
N ASP A 135 -20.42 22.03 -14.94
CA ASP A 135 -20.22 22.80 -13.71
C ASP A 135 -18.84 22.59 -13.09
N ILE A 136 -18.30 21.38 -13.25
CA ILE A 136 -16.99 20.96 -12.72
C ILE A 136 -16.23 20.10 -13.74
N LEU A 137 -14.91 20.07 -13.62
CA LEU A 137 -14.02 19.19 -14.38
C LEU A 137 -13.23 18.30 -13.44
N VAL A 138 -13.28 16.99 -13.67
CA VAL A 138 -12.51 15.99 -12.93
C VAL A 138 -11.42 15.41 -13.83
N GLY A 139 -10.16 15.72 -13.53
CA GLY A 139 -8.99 15.15 -14.19
C GLY A 139 -8.62 13.78 -13.64
N ALA A 140 -9.04 12.73 -14.34
CA ALA A 140 -8.67 11.33 -14.05
C ALA A 140 -7.78 10.73 -15.16
N ASP A 141 -7.02 11.58 -15.85
CA ASP A 141 -6.27 11.33 -17.10
C ASP A 141 -4.80 10.92 -16.87
N GLY A 142 -4.49 10.41 -15.68
CA GLY A 142 -3.21 9.77 -15.36
C GLY A 142 -2.05 10.73 -15.06
N ILE A 143 -0.86 10.16 -14.88
CA ILE A 143 0.34 10.91 -14.44
C ILE A 143 0.76 12.03 -15.40
N TYR A 144 0.44 11.90 -16.69
CA TYR A 144 0.73 12.93 -17.70
C TYR A 144 -0.48 13.86 -17.96
N SER A 145 -1.35 14.02 -16.96
CA SER A 145 -2.63 14.73 -17.01
C SER A 145 -2.54 16.07 -17.77
N THR A 146 -3.36 16.18 -18.83
CA THR A 146 -3.61 17.45 -19.51
C THR A 146 -4.46 18.36 -18.60
N VAL A 147 -5.44 17.79 -17.90
CA VAL A 147 -6.32 18.56 -17.01
C VAL A 147 -5.51 19.25 -15.90
N ARG A 148 -4.51 18.57 -15.32
CA ARG A 148 -3.61 19.17 -14.32
C ARG A 148 -2.82 20.35 -14.89
N LYS A 149 -2.28 20.21 -16.11
CA LYS A 149 -1.53 21.29 -16.78
C LYS A 149 -2.40 22.51 -17.03
N GLU A 150 -3.63 22.30 -17.51
CA GLU A 150 -4.56 23.39 -17.74
C GLU A 150 -5.05 24.03 -16.44
N MET A 151 -5.28 23.24 -15.39
CA MET A 151 -5.57 23.75 -14.04
C MET A 151 -4.45 24.67 -13.54
N TRP A 152 -3.20 24.27 -13.75
CA TRP A 152 -2.01 25.03 -13.38
C TRP A 152 -1.89 26.33 -14.20
N ARG A 153 -2.14 26.27 -15.52
CA ARG A 153 -2.17 27.45 -16.39
C ARG A 153 -3.21 28.48 -15.93
N ILE A 154 -4.45 28.03 -15.71
CA ILE A 154 -5.57 28.89 -15.27
C ILE A 154 -5.28 29.53 -13.90
N ALA A 155 -4.70 28.77 -12.98
CA ALA A 155 -4.31 29.29 -11.67
C ALA A 155 -3.18 30.30 -11.76
N ASN A 156 -2.16 30.09 -12.60
CA ASN A 156 -1.10 31.07 -12.79
C ASN A 156 -1.60 32.38 -13.42
N GLU A 157 -2.61 32.33 -14.28
CA GLU A 157 -3.23 33.52 -14.87
C GLU A 157 -4.08 34.29 -13.85
N THR A 158 -4.79 33.60 -12.95
CA THR A 158 -5.83 34.21 -12.11
C THR A 158 -5.49 34.30 -10.61
N SER A 159 -4.48 33.56 -10.15
CA SER A 159 -3.97 33.56 -8.77
C SER A 159 -2.49 33.13 -8.74
N PRO A 160 -1.56 33.96 -9.26
CA PRO A 160 -0.14 33.63 -9.29
C PRO A 160 0.40 33.21 -7.92
N GLY A 161 1.14 32.09 -7.88
CA GLY A 161 1.71 31.54 -6.64
C GLY A 161 0.79 30.58 -5.88
N TYR A 162 -0.42 30.28 -6.39
CA TYR A 162 -1.28 29.25 -5.79
C TYR A 162 -0.64 27.85 -5.85
N PHE A 163 0.02 27.53 -6.98
CA PHE A 163 0.82 26.32 -7.14
C PHE A 163 2.33 26.66 -7.08
N PRO A 164 3.19 25.70 -6.73
CA PRO A 164 4.65 25.84 -6.87
C PRO A 164 5.02 26.15 -8.32
N ALA A 165 6.06 26.97 -8.54
CA ALA A 165 6.46 27.50 -9.86
C ALA A 165 6.86 26.44 -10.89
N ASP A 166 7.31 25.26 -10.47
CA ASP A 166 7.47 24.08 -11.31
C ASP A 166 7.38 22.81 -10.47
N GLU A 167 6.15 22.36 -10.24
CA GLU A 167 5.88 21.16 -9.48
C GLU A 167 6.34 19.89 -10.23
N TRP A 168 6.26 19.88 -11.56
CA TRP A 168 6.61 18.70 -12.36
C TRP A 168 8.10 18.38 -12.28
N SER A 169 8.97 19.40 -12.28
CA SER A 169 10.41 19.23 -12.10
C SER A 169 10.81 18.61 -10.76
N SER A 170 9.90 18.55 -9.78
CA SER A 170 10.13 17.91 -8.47
C SER A 170 9.66 16.46 -8.41
N VAL A 171 8.96 15.95 -9.42
CA VAL A 171 8.42 14.58 -9.45
C VAL A 171 9.56 13.57 -9.60
N PRO A 172 9.84 12.73 -8.59
CA PRO A 172 10.95 11.79 -8.65
C PRO A 172 10.59 10.49 -9.37
N CYS A 173 11.62 9.84 -9.91
CA CYS A 173 11.59 8.49 -10.44
C CYS A 173 12.80 7.73 -9.87
N TYR A 174 12.53 6.73 -9.03
CA TYR A 174 13.58 5.92 -8.39
C TYR A 174 13.80 4.58 -9.08
N TYR A 175 12.75 4.06 -9.73
CA TYR A 175 12.73 2.75 -10.38
C TYR A 175 12.16 2.85 -11.79
N LYS A 176 12.49 1.86 -12.61
CA LYS A 176 11.80 1.55 -13.87
C LYS A 176 11.24 0.14 -13.77
N CYS A 177 10.14 -0.13 -14.46
CA CYS A 177 9.47 -1.43 -14.43
C CYS A 177 9.24 -1.97 -15.84
N ILE A 178 9.64 -3.21 -16.09
CA ILE A 178 8.98 -4.01 -17.12
C ILE A 178 7.82 -4.72 -16.45
N PHE A 179 6.60 -4.44 -16.90
CA PHE A 179 5.46 -5.28 -16.56
C PHE A 179 5.06 -6.10 -17.79
N GLY A 180 4.56 -7.31 -17.57
CA GLY A 180 4.14 -8.18 -18.66
C GLY A 180 3.18 -9.28 -18.24
N ILE A 181 2.65 -9.95 -19.26
CA ILE A 181 1.75 -11.08 -19.16
C ILE A 181 2.37 -12.22 -19.94
N SER A 182 2.43 -13.40 -19.36
CA SER A 182 2.89 -14.62 -20.02
C SER A 182 1.83 -15.71 -19.99
N ARG A 183 1.85 -16.55 -21.02
CA ARG A 183 1.07 -17.79 -21.05
C ARG A 183 1.44 -18.69 -19.86
N PRO A 184 0.58 -19.67 -19.49
CA PRO A 184 0.89 -20.60 -18.40
C PRO A 184 2.25 -21.29 -18.60
N ILE A 185 2.98 -21.45 -17.49
CA ILE A 185 4.25 -22.18 -17.39
C ILE A 185 4.04 -23.26 -16.33
N GLU A 186 4.22 -24.53 -16.71
CA GLU A 186 3.85 -25.68 -15.88
C GLU A 186 4.74 -25.79 -14.63
N GLU A 187 6.02 -25.48 -14.78
CA GLU A 187 7.04 -25.54 -13.74
C GLU A 187 6.92 -24.39 -12.72
N LEU A 188 6.18 -23.33 -13.05
CA LEU A 188 5.98 -22.20 -12.16
C LEU A 188 4.78 -22.46 -11.25
N ALA A 189 5.04 -22.61 -9.95
CA ALA A 189 3.99 -22.82 -8.96
C ALA A 189 2.92 -21.70 -9.01
N LYS A 190 1.65 -22.08 -8.82
CA LYS A 190 0.54 -21.14 -8.77
C LYS A 190 0.56 -20.35 -7.45
N GLY A 191 0.48 -19.03 -7.56
CA GLY A 191 0.44 -18.11 -6.42
C GLY A 191 1.11 -16.79 -6.73
N SER A 192 1.53 -16.11 -5.67
CA SER A 192 2.31 -14.88 -5.71
C SER A 192 3.77 -15.18 -5.37
N HIS A 193 4.71 -14.65 -6.15
CA HIS A 193 6.14 -14.84 -5.98
C HIS A 193 6.79 -13.46 -5.89
N TYR A 194 7.38 -13.16 -4.75
CA TYR A 194 8.23 -12.00 -4.53
C TYR A 194 9.68 -12.48 -4.52
N VAL A 195 10.49 -12.00 -5.45
CA VAL A 195 11.91 -12.40 -5.55
C VAL A 195 12.77 -11.20 -5.21
N TYR A 196 13.48 -11.29 -4.08
CA TYR A 196 14.31 -10.19 -3.62
C TYR A 196 15.67 -10.27 -4.28
N ASN A 197 16.15 -9.14 -4.82
CA ASN A 197 17.48 -9.04 -5.42
C ASN A 197 18.17 -7.73 -5.01
N GLY A 198 19.47 -7.61 -5.29
CA GLY A 198 20.24 -6.39 -5.03
C GLY A 198 19.97 -5.33 -6.09
N ASN A 199 19.30 -4.24 -5.71
CA ASN A 199 18.85 -3.12 -6.55
C ASN A 199 17.73 -3.42 -7.56
N PHE A 200 17.12 -4.60 -7.51
CA PHE A 200 15.95 -4.92 -8.31
C PHE A 200 15.10 -5.98 -7.60
N SER A 201 13.87 -6.19 -8.04
CA SER A 201 12.97 -7.21 -7.49
C SER A 201 12.00 -7.71 -8.55
N TYR A 202 11.44 -8.90 -8.31
CA TYR A 202 10.34 -9.43 -9.12
C TYR A 202 9.08 -9.59 -8.29
N LEU A 203 7.94 -9.29 -8.92
CA LEU A 203 6.62 -9.73 -8.49
C LEU A 203 6.02 -10.57 -9.62
N VAL A 204 5.67 -11.82 -9.35
CA VAL A 204 5.01 -12.71 -10.31
C VAL A 204 3.74 -13.27 -9.68
N LEU A 205 2.62 -13.21 -10.39
CA LEU A 205 1.28 -13.52 -9.89
C LEU A 205 0.56 -14.39 -10.90
N VAL A 206 -0.04 -15.49 -10.47
CA VAL A 206 -0.98 -16.24 -11.32
C VAL A 206 -2.28 -15.45 -11.49
N GLY A 207 -2.82 -15.50 -12.70
CA GLY A 207 -4.05 -14.83 -13.10
C GLY A 207 -5.08 -15.77 -13.72
N PRO A 208 -6.22 -15.22 -14.16
CA PRO A 208 -7.29 -15.96 -14.81
C PRO A 208 -6.80 -16.86 -15.95
N GLY A 209 -7.22 -18.12 -15.98
CA GLY A 209 -6.79 -19.08 -17.00
C GLY A 209 -5.34 -19.54 -16.87
N GLY A 210 -4.72 -19.34 -15.70
CA GLY A 210 -3.36 -19.81 -15.38
C GLY A 210 -2.22 -18.99 -15.99
N LYS A 211 -2.52 -17.84 -16.63
CA LYS A 211 -1.48 -16.92 -17.10
C LYS A 211 -0.71 -16.32 -15.94
N PHE A 212 0.48 -15.80 -16.21
CA PHE A 212 1.29 -15.11 -15.21
C PHE A 212 1.42 -13.63 -15.53
N TYR A 213 1.05 -12.80 -14.57
CA TYR A 213 1.39 -11.39 -14.56
C TYR A 213 2.71 -11.22 -13.83
N TRP A 214 3.60 -10.41 -14.37
CA TRP A 214 4.91 -10.23 -13.78
C TRP A 214 5.44 -8.82 -13.93
N PHE A 215 6.30 -8.45 -12.99
CA PHE A 215 6.92 -7.14 -12.88
C PHE A 215 8.39 -7.34 -12.54
N LEU A 216 9.27 -6.71 -13.33
CA LEU A 216 10.69 -6.55 -13.05
C LEU A 216 10.92 -5.09 -12.68
N PHE A 217 11.17 -4.82 -11.39
CA PHE A 217 11.47 -3.50 -10.87
C PHE A 217 12.97 -3.32 -10.78
N VAL A 218 13.53 -2.32 -11.46
CA VAL A 218 14.97 -2.06 -11.46
C VAL A 218 15.24 -0.65 -10.95
N LYS A 219 16.04 -0.54 -9.89
CA LYS A 219 16.45 0.74 -9.30
C LYS A 219 17.32 1.49 -10.30
N LEU A 220 17.06 2.78 -10.46
CA LEU A 220 17.90 3.64 -11.26
C LEU A 220 19.23 3.92 -10.53
N PRO A 221 20.36 4.03 -11.25
CA PRO A 221 21.64 4.38 -10.63
C PRO A 221 21.60 5.72 -9.89
N VAL A 222 20.82 6.67 -10.41
CA VAL A 222 20.55 7.99 -9.85
C VAL A 222 19.06 8.27 -9.98
N THR A 223 18.47 8.90 -8.97
CA THR A 223 17.08 9.37 -9.05
C THR A 223 16.95 10.43 -10.14
N LEU A 224 15.98 10.25 -11.03
CA LEU A 224 15.64 11.22 -12.07
C LEU A 224 14.42 12.03 -11.64
N TYR A 225 14.29 13.24 -12.18
CA TYR A 225 13.20 14.15 -11.82
C TYR A 225 12.55 14.78 -13.06
N GLY A 226 11.23 14.95 -13.01
CA GLY A 226 10.44 15.67 -14.00
C GLY A 226 10.83 15.39 -15.46
N HIS A 227 11.41 16.39 -16.12
CA HIS A 227 11.76 16.33 -17.54
C HIS A 227 12.95 15.41 -17.87
N ASP A 228 13.78 15.07 -16.90
CA ASP A 228 14.93 14.17 -17.07
C ASP A 228 14.51 12.69 -17.12
N ILE A 229 13.26 12.38 -16.75
CA ILE A 229 12.72 11.03 -16.75
C ILE A 229 12.46 10.59 -18.21
N PRO A 230 13.17 9.57 -18.73
CA PRO A 230 13.06 9.19 -20.13
C PRO A 230 11.77 8.42 -20.41
N ARG A 231 11.37 8.45 -21.68
CA ARG A 231 10.45 7.46 -22.24
C ARG A 231 11.25 6.31 -22.80
N TYR A 232 10.88 5.09 -22.42
CA TYR A 232 11.55 3.88 -22.90
C TYR A 232 10.95 3.37 -24.19
N THR A 233 11.81 2.88 -25.07
CA THR A 233 11.44 2.22 -26.32
C THR A 233 11.35 0.70 -26.12
N LYS A 234 10.87 -0.01 -27.14
CA LYS A 234 10.90 -1.47 -27.15
C LYS A 234 12.32 -2.04 -27.15
N VAL A 235 13.27 -1.34 -27.77
CA VAL A 235 14.68 -1.73 -27.76
C VAL A 235 15.26 -1.65 -26.35
N ASP A 236 14.89 -0.61 -25.58
CA ASP A 236 15.31 -0.47 -24.18
C ASP A 236 14.75 -1.59 -23.29
N GLU A 237 13.48 -1.97 -23.54
CA GLU A 237 12.83 -3.09 -22.86
C GLU A 237 13.55 -4.41 -23.13
N GLU A 238 13.80 -4.74 -24.40
CA GLU A 238 14.47 -5.99 -24.80
C GLU A 238 15.90 -6.07 -24.26
N LYS A 239 16.63 -4.94 -24.29
CA LYS A 239 17.98 -4.85 -23.72
C LYS A 239 17.96 -5.12 -22.22
N LEU A 240 17.03 -4.50 -21.48
CA LEU A 240 16.90 -4.72 -20.05
C LEU A 240 16.47 -6.16 -19.76
N ALA A 241 15.55 -6.72 -20.54
CA ALA A 241 15.11 -8.10 -20.36
C ALA A 241 16.25 -9.11 -20.59
N LEU A 242 17.11 -8.87 -21.58
CA LEU A 242 18.28 -9.70 -21.86
C LEU A 242 19.30 -9.66 -20.72
N GLN A 243 19.52 -8.49 -20.12
CA GLN A 243 20.42 -8.33 -18.97
C GLN A 243 19.99 -9.18 -17.77
N HIS A 244 18.69 -9.38 -17.63
CA HIS A 244 18.05 -10.07 -16.51
C HIS A 244 17.59 -11.50 -16.87
N ALA A 245 17.87 -12.00 -18.09
CA ALA A 245 17.32 -13.25 -18.60
C ALA A 245 17.71 -14.49 -17.77
N SER A 246 18.87 -14.45 -17.13
CA SER A 246 19.40 -15.54 -16.29
C SER A 246 18.93 -15.49 -14.84
N ASP A 247 18.20 -14.45 -14.44
CA ASP A 247 17.71 -14.30 -13.07
C ASP A 247 16.71 -15.41 -12.73
N GLN A 248 16.79 -15.97 -11.52
CA GLN A 248 15.89 -17.03 -11.08
C GLN A 248 14.61 -16.45 -10.50
N ILE A 249 13.46 -16.87 -11.04
CA ILE A 249 12.14 -16.61 -10.45
C ILE A 249 11.81 -17.70 -9.43
N THR A 250 12.14 -18.94 -9.79
CA THR A 250 12.15 -20.11 -8.91
C THR A 250 13.43 -20.91 -9.19
N THR A 251 13.67 -21.99 -8.46
CA THR A 251 14.82 -22.87 -8.74
C THR A 251 14.76 -23.58 -10.10
N GLN A 252 13.62 -23.54 -10.79
CA GLN A 252 13.40 -24.21 -12.08
C GLN A 252 13.06 -23.25 -13.22
N VAL A 253 12.68 -22.00 -12.91
CA VAL A 253 12.16 -21.04 -13.89
C VAL A 253 12.92 -19.73 -13.79
N THR A 254 13.52 -19.31 -14.90
CA THR A 254 14.21 -18.02 -15.03
C THR A 254 13.28 -16.93 -15.56
N PHE A 255 13.69 -15.67 -15.37
CA PHE A 255 13.01 -14.54 -15.97
C PHE A 255 13.05 -14.60 -17.50
N GLY A 256 14.13 -15.09 -18.11
CA GLY A 256 14.23 -15.27 -19.56
C GLY A 256 13.16 -16.21 -20.13
N GLN A 257 12.85 -17.30 -19.42
CA GLN A 257 11.75 -18.21 -19.79
C GLN A 257 10.39 -17.52 -19.66
N LEU A 258 10.19 -16.78 -18.57
CA LEU A 258 8.96 -16.00 -18.34
C LEU A 258 8.76 -14.95 -19.44
N TYR A 259 9.81 -14.22 -19.79
CA TYR A 259 9.82 -13.20 -20.84
C TYR A 259 9.62 -13.82 -22.24
N ALA A 260 10.22 -14.97 -22.53
CA ALA A 260 10.00 -15.67 -23.80
C ALA A 260 8.55 -16.16 -23.98
N ALA A 261 7.87 -16.48 -22.87
CA ALA A 261 6.47 -16.89 -22.84
C ALA A 261 5.47 -15.70 -22.87
N ARG A 262 5.95 -14.45 -22.95
CA ARG A 262 5.10 -13.26 -22.85
C ARG A 262 4.13 -13.12 -24.03
N THR A 263 2.90 -12.73 -23.73
CA THR A 263 1.91 -12.26 -24.71
C THR A 263 1.97 -10.75 -24.87
N SER A 264 2.33 -10.03 -23.80
CA SER A 264 2.52 -8.59 -23.80
C SER A 264 3.52 -8.17 -22.73
N SER A 265 4.18 -7.05 -22.96
CA SER A 265 5.10 -6.42 -22.00
C SER A 265 5.25 -4.95 -22.32
N THR A 266 5.65 -4.13 -21.35
CA THR A 266 6.00 -2.72 -21.55
C THR A 266 7.00 -2.28 -20.47
N LEU A 267 8.05 -1.57 -20.87
CA LEU A 267 8.95 -0.85 -19.96
C LEU A 267 8.45 0.57 -19.71
N THR A 268 8.32 0.97 -18.44
CA THR A 268 7.92 2.31 -18.02
C THR A 268 8.81 2.85 -16.90
N PRO A 269 9.07 4.17 -16.83
CA PRO A 269 9.52 4.80 -15.61
C PRO A 269 8.42 4.75 -14.54
N LEU A 270 8.82 4.70 -13.26
CA LEU A 270 7.90 4.71 -12.12
C LEU A 270 8.01 6.05 -11.40
N HIS A 271 7.13 6.97 -11.77
CA HIS A 271 6.97 8.24 -11.07
C HIS A 271 6.31 7.95 -9.73
N GLU A 272 6.79 8.57 -8.65
CA GLU A 272 6.24 8.37 -7.30
C GLU A 272 6.01 9.72 -6.65
N TYR A 273 4.75 10.16 -6.56
CA TYR A 273 4.48 11.51 -6.08
C TYR A 273 3.05 11.69 -5.59
N VAL A 274 2.86 12.53 -4.57
CA VAL A 274 1.56 13.06 -4.18
C VAL A 274 1.62 14.55 -4.40
N PHE A 275 0.81 15.05 -5.33
CA PHE A 275 0.79 16.46 -5.67
C PHE A 275 0.21 17.28 -4.51
N GLU A 276 0.76 18.47 -4.23
CA GLU A 276 0.41 19.26 -3.05
C GLU A 276 -1.01 19.83 -3.11
N LYS A 277 -1.46 20.15 -4.32
CA LYS A 277 -2.77 20.75 -4.60
C LYS A 277 -3.50 19.92 -5.65
N TRP A 278 -4.68 19.41 -5.30
CA TRP A 278 -5.47 18.55 -6.17
C TRP A 278 -6.52 19.32 -6.94
N HIS A 279 -6.87 20.53 -6.51
CA HIS A 279 -7.94 21.30 -7.12
C HIS A 279 -7.60 22.78 -7.24
N TYR A 280 -8.32 23.45 -8.13
CA TYR A 280 -8.36 24.90 -8.24
C TYR A 280 -9.71 25.31 -8.84
N LYS A 281 -10.47 26.14 -8.12
CA LYS A 281 -11.84 26.53 -8.49
C LYS A 281 -12.69 25.30 -8.84
N ARG A 282 -13.20 25.21 -10.07
CA ARG A 282 -14.08 24.16 -10.58
C ARG A 282 -13.35 22.94 -11.17
N ILE A 283 -12.04 22.84 -10.96
CA ILE A 283 -11.22 21.73 -11.47
C ILE A 283 -10.64 20.95 -10.29
N ILE A 284 -10.73 19.61 -10.33
CA ILE A 284 -10.06 18.70 -9.40
C ILE A 284 -9.38 17.56 -10.16
N THR A 285 -8.22 17.11 -9.73
CA THR A 285 -7.56 15.89 -10.25
C THR A 285 -7.64 14.75 -9.23
N ILE A 286 -7.77 13.52 -9.72
CA ILE A 286 -7.89 12.31 -8.89
C ILE A 286 -7.08 11.14 -9.50
N GLY A 287 -6.83 10.11 -8.68
CA GLY A 287 -6.03 8.95 -9.09
C GLY A 287 -4.60 9.35 -9.44
N ASP A 288 -4.02 8.72 -10.47
CA ASP A 288 -2.65 8.98 -10.92
C ASP A 288 -2.37 10.45 -11.31
N ALA A 289 -3.41 11.26 -11.59
CA ALA A 289 -3.28 12.70 -11.85
C ALA A 289 -3.14 13.56 -10.58
N ALA A 290 -3.31 12.98 -9.40
CA ALA A 290 -3.17 13.61 -8.09
C ALA A 290 -2.15 12.87 -7.19
N HIS A 291 -2.05 11.55 -7.35
CA HIS A 291 -1.18 10.70 -6.55
C HIS A 291 -0.75 9.46 -7.33
N LYS A 292 0.55 9.30 -7.53
CA LYS A 292 1.15 8.20 -8.27
C LYS A 292 1.99 7.31 -7.36
N PHE A 293 1.72 6.02 -7.47
CA PHE A 293 2.29 4.97 -6.63
C PHE A 293 3.35 4.17 -7.37
N GLU A 294 4.32 3.69 -6.58
CA GLU A 294 5.05 2.47 -6.90
C GLU A 294 4.06 1.28 -6.93
N PRO A 295 3.91 0.56 -8.07
CA PRO A 295 2.83 -0.41 -8.23
C PRO A 295 2.99 -1.71 -7.43
N LEU A 296 4.17 -2.00 -6.85
CA LEU A 296 4.45 -3.24 -6.12
C LEU A 296 3.36 -3.66 -5.12
N THR A 297 2.82 -2.70 -4.36
CA THR A 297 1.83 -2.97 -3.31
C THR A 297 0.39 -3.05 -3.82
N GLY A 298 0.15 -2.74 -5.10
CA GLY A 298 -1.17 -2.79 -5.72
C GLY A 298 -2.14 -1.69 -5.27
N HIS A 299 -1.70 -0.68 -4.51
CA HIS A 299 -2.60 0.32 -3.93
C HIS A 299 -3.05 1.43 -4.89
N GLY A 300 -2.34 1.69 -6.00
CA GLY A 300 -2.66 2.84 -6.88
C GLY A 300 -4.10 2.83 -7.41
N GLY A 301 -4.53 1.72 -8.03
CA GLY A 301 -5.90 1.58 -8.52
C GLY A 301 -6.96 1.61 -7.42
N ASN A 302 -6.71 0.93 -6.30
CA ASN A 302 -7.60 0.93 -5.14
C ASN A 302 -7.73 2.33 -4.53
N SER A 303 -6.64 3.09 -4.45
CA SER A 303 -6.63 4.48 -3.98
C SER A 303 -7.40 5.41 -4.92
N ALA A 304 -7.32 5.19 -6.24
CA ALA A 304 -8.13 5.94 -7.20
C ALA A 304 -9.64 5.70 -7.00
N ILE A 305 -10.04 4.45 -6.74
CA ILE A 305 -11.43 4.10 -6.41
C ILE A 305 -11.85 4.77 -5.09
N GLU A 306 -11.01 4.74 -4.07
CA GLU A 306 -11.25 5.42 -2.79
C GLU A 306 -11.40 6.94 -2.98
N THR A 307 -10.52 7.60 -3.75
CA THR A 307 -10.62 9.05 -4.02
C THR A 307 -11.88 9.38 -4.81
N ALA A 308 -12.29 8.55 -5.77
CA ALA A 308 -13.55 8.75 -6.49
C ALA A 308 -14.78 8.64 -5.57
N ALA A 309 -14.77 7.71 -4.61
CA ALA A 309 -15.85 7.59 -3.62
C ALA A 309 -15.90 8.81 -2.70
N SER A 310 -14.75 9.28 -2.19
CA SER A 310 -14.67 10.52 -1.39
C SER A 310 -15.17 11.73 -2.19
N LEU A 311 -14.79 11.86 -3.47
CA LEU A 311 -15.29 12.93 -4.35
C LEU A 311 -16.82 12.93 -4.44
N VAL A 312 -17.43 11.78 -4.71
CA VAL A 312 -18.91 11.71 -4.78
C VAL A 312 -19.55 12.04 -3.43
N ASN A 313 -18.98 11.56 -2.33
CA ASN A 313 -19.50 11.84 -0.99
C ASN A 313 -19.56 13.34 -0.65
N HIS A 314 -18.59 14.11 -1.14
CA HIS A 314 -18.50 15.55 -0.90
C HIS A 314 -19.18 16.37 -1.99
N LEU A 315 -19.63 15.76 -3.09
CA LEU A 315 -20.48 16.38 -4.12
C LEU A 315 -21.97 16.13 -3.90
N THR A 316 -22.33 15.23 -3.00
CA THR A 316 -23.72 14.96 -2.61
C THR A 316 -24.06 15.71 -1.32
N SER A 317 -24.92 16.72 -1.40
CA SER A 317 -25.59 17.35 -0.26
C SER A 317 -27.11 17.27 -0.42
N ASP A 318 -27.84 17.23 0.69
CA ASP A 318 -29.31 17.25 0.69
C ASP A 318 -29.89 18.60 0.21
N GLU A 319 -29.04 19.62 0.12
CA GLU A 319 -29.37 21.00 -0.25
C GLU A 319 -28.47 21.48 -1.40
N CYS A 320 -29.09 21.94 -2.50
CA CYS A 320 -28.56 22.64 -3.68
C CYS A 320 -28.30 21.82 -4.96
N ALA A 321 -29.08 22.16 -5.99
CA ALA A 321 -28.84 21.84 -7.40
C ALA A 321 -27.83 22.81 -8.06
N ASP A 322 -27.66 24.04 -7.53
CA ASP A 322 -26.77 25.07 -8.09
C ASP A 322 -25.68 25.45 -7.08
N TRP A 323 -24.50 24.86 -7.21
CA TRP A 323 -23.40 25.13 -6.29
C TRP A 323 -22.60 26.38 -6.69
N SER A 324 -22.37 27.25 -5.72
CA SER A 324 -21.45 28.39 -5.87
C SER A 324 -19.99 27.92 -5.99
N ASN A 325 -19.11 28.78 -6.52
CA ASN A 325 -17.67 28.49 -6.59
C ASN A 325 -17.08 28.14 -5.22
N ALA A 326 -17.50 28.84 -4.17
CA ALA A 326 -17.03 28.59 -2.80
C ALA A 326 -17.46 27.22 -2.27
N GLN A 327 -18.67 26.76 -2.58
CA GLN A 327 -19.15 25.44 -2.17
C GLN A 327 -18.41 24.31 -2.91
N ILE A 328 -18.16 24.49 -4.21
CA ILE A 328 -17.37 23.53 -5.00
C ILE A 328 -15.93 23.44 -4.48
N GLU A 329 -15.29 24.59 -4.23
CA GLU A 329 -13.95 24.64 -3.66
C GLU A 329 -13.88 24.03 -2.25
N ALA A 330 -14.91 24.25 -1.42
CA ALA A 330 -14.99 23.65 -0.10
C ALA A 330 -15.12 22.12 -0.17
N ALA A 331 -15.93 21.58 -1.08
CA ALA A 331 -16.02 20.14 -1.28
C ALA A 331 -14.72 19.54 -1.81
N PHE A 332 -14.06 20.20 -2.78
CA PHE A 332 -12.77 19.72 -3.28
C PHE A 332 -11.67 19.78 -2.21
N THR A 333 -11.67 20.82 -1.37
CA THR A 333 -10.80 20.90 -0.19
C THR A 333 -11.07 19.72 0.74
N ALA A 334 -12.33 19.41 1.03
CA ALA A 334 -12.71 18.30 1.91
C ALA A 334 -12.28 16.92 1.35
N VAL A 335 -12.32 16.73 0.02
CA VAL A 335 -11.79 15.52 -0.64
C VAL A 335 -10.28 15.41 -0.44
N GLN A 336 -9.55 16.50 -0.64
CA GLN A 336 -8.10 16.51 -0.44
C GLN A 336 -7.77 16.24 1.03
N ASP A 337 -8.37 16.96 1.97
CA ASP A 337 -8.11 16.83 3.42
C ASP A 337 -8.41 15.41 3.93
N GLU A 338 -9.50 14.78 3.48
CA GLU A 338 -9.83 13.39 3.86
C GLU A 338 -8.77 12.39 3.36
N ARG A 339 -8.19 12.63 2.18
CA ARG A 339 -7.40 11.62 1.46
C ARG A 339 -5.90 11.83 1.56
N PHE A 340 -5.43 13.06 1.68
CA PHE A 340 -4.04 13.44 1.45
C PHE A 340 -3.06 12.67 2.35
N GLU A 341 -3.25 12.70 3.67
CA GLU A 341 -2.35 12.03 4.62
C GLU A 341 -2.30 10.51 4.40
N ARG A 342 -3.47 9.89 4.17
CA ARG A 342 -3.56 8.45 3.91
C ARG A 342 -2.86 8.06 2.62
N VAL A 343 -3.08 8.83 1.55
CA VAL A 343 -2.44 8.59 0.25
C VAL A 343 -0.93 8.78 0.36
N GLN A 344 -0.47 9.85 1.02
CA GLN A 344 0.95 10.09 1.27
C GLN A 344 1.60 8.94 2.04
N TRP A 345 0.93 8.43 3.08
CA TRP A 345 1.40 7.27 3.82
C TRP A 345 1.47 6.01 2.94
N LEU A 346 0.44 5.71 2.14
CA LEU A 346 0.42 4.54 1.26
C LEU A 346 1.49 4.63 0.15
N VAL A 347 1.72 5.81 -0.44
CA VAL A 347 2.80 6.02 -1.43
C VAL A 347 4.17 5.78 -0.78
N ASN A 348 4.40 6.36 0.41
CA ASN A 348 5.66 6.17 1.14
C ASN A 348 5.89 4.71 1.56
N ASP A 349 4.83 4.01 1.96
CA ASP A 349 4.88 2.58 2.30
C ASP A 349 5.18 1.72 1.06
N ALA A 350 4.58 2.02 -0.09
CA ALA A 350 4.88 1.33 -1.34
C ALA A 350 6.36 1.48 -1.73
N HIS A 351 6.88 2.71 -1.67
CA HIS A 351 8.29 3.01 -1.90
C HIS A 351 9.22 2.22 -0.97
N LYS A 352 8.96 2.26 0.35
CA LYS A 352 9.76 1.55 1.35
C LYS A 352 9.71 0.04 1.17
N THR A 353 8.54 -0.50 0.84
CA THR A 353 8.37 -1.93 0.55
C THR A 353 9.24 -2.31 -0.65
N GLN A 354 9.20 -1.52 -1.72
CA GLN A 354 10.05 -1.76 -2.90
C GLN A 354 11.55 -1.67 -2.57
N GLN A 355 11.97 -0.73 -1.73
CA GLN A 355 13.37 -0.67 -1.27
C GLN A 355 13.80 -1.91 -0.48
N ILE A 356 12.91 -2.48 0.35
CA ILE A 356 13.18 -3.72 1.11
C ILE A 356 13.32 -4.89 0.14
N GLN A 357 12.38 -5.04 -0.80
CA GLN A 357 12.40 -6.16 -1.75
C GLN A 357 13.57 -6.07 -2.73
N ALA A 358 13.93 -4.86 -3.15
CA ALA A 358 15.09 -4.59 -3.98
C ALA A 358 16.40 -4.50 -3.18
N MET A 359 16.40 -4.83 -1.88
CA MET A 359 17.57 -4.79 -1.00
C MET A 359 18.44 -3.55 -1.23
N ALA A 360 17.78 -2.38 -1.34
CA ALA A 360 18.32 -1.21 -2.02
C ALA A 360 19.52 -0.54 -1.32
N THR A 361 19.86 -1.01 -0.12
CA THR A 361 21.02 -0.59 0.68
C THR A 361 21.67 -1.81 1.35
N PRO A 362 22.96 -1.75 1.74
CA PRO A 362 23.62 -2.87 2.43
C PRO A 362 22.92 -3.30 3.73
N PHE A 363 22.32 -2.33 4.45
CA PHE A 363 21.53 -2.60 5.64
C PHE A 363 20.28 -3.43 5.32
N LEU A 364 19.52 -3.04 4.29
CA LEU A 364 18.31 -3.76 3.87
C LEU A 364 18.65 -5.14 3.29
N ALA A 365 19.76 -5.27 2.56
CA ALA A 365 20.26 -6.55 2.05
C ALA A 365 20.57 -7.54 3.18
N THR A 366 21.08 -7.04 4.31
CA THR A 366 21.40 -7.86 5.48
C THR A 366 20.15 -8.22 6.28
N ILE A 367 19.33 -7.22 6.61
CA ILE A 367 18.24 -7.39 7.57
C ILE A 367 16.93 -7.88 6.93
N GLY A 368 16.66 -7.53 5.67
CA GLY A 368 15.42 -7.85 4.96
C GLY A 368 15.11 -9.35 4.91
N PRO A 369 16.04 -10.21 4.46
CA PRO A 369 15.83 -11.66 4.48
C PRO A 369 15.75 -12.25 5.89
N ILE A 370 16.39 -11.65 6.89
CA ILE A 370 16.28 -12.09 8.29
C ILE A 370 14.87 -11.80 8.82
N LEU A 371 14.40 -10.56 8.68
CA LEU A 371 13.05 -10.17 9.11
C LEU A 371 11.98 -11.00 8.42
N THR A 372 12.12 -11.25 7.12
CA THR A 372 11.20 -12.08 6.33
C THR A 372 11.09 -13.51 6.85
N ARG A 373 12.18 -14.10 7.35
CA ARG A 373 12.15 -15.45 7.94
C ARG A 373 11.35 -15.52 9.24
N LEU A 374 11.32 -14.41 9.98
CA LEU A 374 10.62 -14.30 11.26
C LEU A 374 9.13 -13.97 11.12
N THR A 375 8.64 -13.60 9.93
CA THR A 375 7.24 -13.23 9.76
C THR A 375 6.32 -14.46 9.73
N THR A 376 5.19 -14.36 10.43
CA THR A 376 4.08 -15.32 10.29
C THR A 376 3.04 -14.79 9.31
N THR A 377 2.20 -15.66 8.75
CA THR A 377 1.07 -15.24 7.90
C THR A 377 0.18 -14.24 8.64
N GLN A 378 -0.12 -14.49 9.91
CA GLN A 378 -0.93 -13.59 10.74
C GLN A 378 -0.27 -12.22 10.92
N SER A 379 1.05 -12.17 11.18
CA SER A 379 1.78 -10.90 11.31
C SER A 379 1.77 -10.09 10.01
N VAL A 380 1.99 -10.72 8.86
CA VAL A 380 1.98 -10.04 7.55
C VAL A 380 0.58 -9.50 7.23
N LEU A 381 -0.45 -10.32 7.42
CA LEU A 381 -1.84 -9.90 7.21
C LEU A 381 -2.25 -8.79 8.17
N GLN A 382 -1.80 -8.83 9.42
CA GLN A 382 -2.09 -7.78 10.40
C GLN A 382 -1.44 -6.44 10.03
N LEU A 383 -0.23 -6.46 9.48
CA LEU A 383 0.43 -5.26 8.95
C LEU A 383 -0.32 -4.73 7.72
N GLY A 384 -0.73 -5.62 6.81
CA GLY A 384 -1.52 -5.29 5.63
C GLY A 384 -2.91 -4.72 5.95
N ALA A 385 -3.55 -5.18 7.04
CA ALA A 385 -4.89 -4.77 7.43
C ALA A 385 -5.04 -3.25 7.61
N HIS A 386 -4.01 -2.55 8.12
CA HIS A 386 -4.05 -1.09 8.28
C HIS A 386 -4.20 -0.35 6.94
N LYS A 387 -3.72 -0.95 5.85
CA LYS A 387 -3.88 -0.42 4.49
C LYS A 387 -5.31 -0.62 3.97
N ILE A 388 -6.07 -1.56 4.54
CA ILE A 388 -7.43 -1.93 4.11
C ILE A 388 -8.50 -1.22 4.94
N ILE A 389 -8.45 -1.31 6.28
CA ILE A 389 -9.55 -0.91 7.17
C ILE A 389 -9.87 0.59 7.17
N GLY A 390 -8.90 1.42 6.74
CA GLY A 390 -9.07 2.87 6.59
C GLY A 390 -9.68 3.30 5.25
N ALA A 391 -10.12 2.35 4.42
CA ALA A 391 -10.75 2.67 3.14
C ALA A 391 -12.09 3.37 3.33
N THR A 392 -12.32 4.40 2.51
CA THR A 392 -13.61 5.11 2.48
C THR A 392 -14.68 4.21 1.84
N ARG A 393 -15.93 4.65 1.90
CA ARG A 393 -17.06 4.03 1.19
C ARG A 393 -17.92 5.11 0.54
N ILE A 394 -18.80 4.73 -0.37
CA ILE A 394 -19.78 5.65 -0.93
C ILE A 394 -20.90 5.86 0.11
N LYS A 395 -21.08 7.09 0.59
CA LYS A 395 -22.19 7.49 1.47
C LYS A 395 -23.50 7.41 0.70
N GLY A 396 -24.60 7.12 1.39
CA GLY A 396 -25.92 6.98 0.78
C GLY A 396 -26.16 5.67 0.00
N ILE A 397 -25.11 4.88 -0.27
CA ILE A 397 -25.25 3.52 -0.82
C ILE A 397 -24.90 2.51 0.28
N PRO A 398 -25.77 1.56 0.63
CA PRO A 398 -25.45 0.55 1.64
C PRO A 398 -24.30 -0.33 1.15
N VAL A 399 -23.39 -0.70 2.06
CA VAL A 399 -22.38 -1.73 1.80
C VAL A 399 -23.08 -3.09 1.90
N PRO A 400 -23.00 -3.96 0.87
CA PRO A 400 -23.54 -5.31 0.98
C PRO A 400 -22.96 -6.04 2.19
N GLN A 401 -23.82 -6.77 2.91
CA GLN A 401 -23.42 -7.48 4.11
C GLN A 401 -22.53 -8.67 3.74
N ARG A 402 -21.28 -8.64 4.20
CA ARG A 402 -20.34 -9.77 4.14
C ARG A 402 -19.77 -10.01 5.51
N GLU A 403 -19.74 -11.26 5.95
CA GLU A 403 -19.13 -11.62 7.24
C GLU A 403 -17.64 -11.32 7.23
N HIS A 404 -17.16 -10.70 8.30
CA HIS A 404 -15.75 -10.38 8.48
C HIS A 404 -15.43 -10.16 9.96
N THR A 405 -14.22 -10.52 10.38
CA THR A 405 -13.79 -10.48 11.78
C THR A 405 -13.14 -9.16 12.20
N ILE A 406 -12.63 -8.36 11.25
CA ILE A 406 -12.00 -7.07 11.52
C ILE A 406 -12.84 -5.95 10.91
N PRO A 407 -13.52 -5.12 11.74
CA PRO A 407 -14.35 -4.04 11.24
C PRO A 407 -13.52 -2.98 10.51
N PHE A 408 -14.11 -2.37 9.50
CA PHE A 408 -13.60 -1.14 8.90
C PHE A 408 -13.73 0.03 9.87
N ASN A 409 -12.92 1.07 9.68
CA ASN A 409 -12.90 2.21 10.60
C ASN A 409 -14.26 2.94 10.69
N ASP A 410 -15.10 2.87 9.64
CA ASP A 410 -16.43 3.47 9.60
C ASP A 410 -17.53 2.57 10.19
N GLU A 411 -17.21 1.34 10.56
CA GLU A 411 -18.09 0.40 11.28
C GLU A 411 -17.85 0.44 12.79
N LEU A 412 -16.76 1.07 13.23
CA LEU A 412 -16.45 1.24 14.64
C LEU A 412 -17.39 2.29 15.28
N PRO A 413 -17.82 2.08 16.54
CA PRO A 413 -18.70 3.02 17.25
C PRO A 413 -18.01 4.36 17.53
N CYS A 414 -16.67 4.39 17.55
CA CYS A 414 -15.86 5.59 17.67
C CYS A 414 -14.58 5.47 16.84
N ARG A 415 -14.04 6.61 16.40
CA ARG A 415 -12.75 6.63 15.71
C ARG A 415 -11.63 6.24 16.69
N PRO A 416 -10.71 5.34 16.30
CA PRO A 416 -9.56 5.03 17.13
C PRO A 416 -8.69 6.28 17.31
N LEU A 417 -8.11 6.45 18.50
CA LEU A 417 -7.16 7.53 18.79
C LEU A 417 -5.98 7.47 17.82
N SER A 418 -5.52 8.63 17.35
CA SER A 418 -4.36 8.68 16.47
C SER A 418 -3.13 8.10 17.17
N TRP A 419 -2.41 7.23 16.47
CA TRP A 419 -1.19 6.61 16.97
C TRP A 419 -0.19 7.71 17.35
N SER A 420 0.11 7.83 18.63
CA SER A 420 1.10 8.77 19.15
C SER A 420 2.32 7.99 19.64
N TRP A 421 3.52 8.47 19.31
CA TRP A 421 4.75 7.90 19.83
C TRP A 421 4.96 8.23 21.31
N LEU A 422 4.26 9.24 21.85
CA LEU A 422 4.42 9.75 23.21
C LEU A 422 4.17 8.68 24.28
N PRO A 423 3.08 7.88 24.25
CA PRO A 423 2.85 6.83 25.23
C PRO A 423 3.91 5.72 25.19
N ILE A 424 4.35 5.32 23.99
CA ILE A 424 5.43 4.34 23.82
C ILE A 424 6.76 4.93 24.32
N GLY A 425 7.06 6.18 23.97
CA GLY A 425 8.24 6.90 24.40
C GLY A 425 8.27 7.07 25.92
N LEU A 426 7.16 7.42 26.55
CA LEU A 426 7.00 7.49 28.00
C LEU A 426 7.13 6.12 28.65
N GLY A 427 6.56 5.07 28.03
CA GLY A 427 6.74 3.68 28.44
C GLY A 427 8.20 3.27 28.43
N VAL A 428 8.90 3.46 27.32
CA VAL A 428 10.34 3.15 27.17
C VAL A 428 11.19 3.99 28.13
N LEU A 429 10.92 5.28 28.29
CA LEU A 429 11.63 6.14 29.23
C LEU A 429 11.38 5.72 30.68
N SER A 430 10.15 5.36 31.03
CA SER A 430 9.79 4.86 32.37
C SER A 430 10.50 3.54 32.67
N GLN A 431 10.54 2.61 31.71
CA GLN A 431 11.24 1.34 31.84
C GLN A 431 12.76 1.53 31.88
N ALA A 432 13.31 2.45 31.08
CA ALA A 432 14.73 2.80 31.14
C ALA A 432 15.10 3.48 32.47
N ALA A 433 14.22 4.32 33.03
CA ALA A 433 14.40 4.95 34.33
C ALA A 433 14.30 3.93 35.47
N LEU A 434 13.32 3.02 35.43
CA LEU A 434 13.19 1.90 36.37
C LEU A 434 14.40 0.97 36.28
N PHE A 435 14.85 0.63 35.07
CA PHE A 435 16.05 -0.16 34.86
C PHE A 435 17.30 0.55 35.41
N ARG A 436 17.46 1.86 35.15
CA ARG A 436 18.57 2.63 35.70
C ARG A 436 18.54 2.71 37.22
N LEU A 437 17.36 2.96 37.80
CA LEU A 437 17.15 2.98 39.25
C LEU A 437 17.45 1.61 39.86
N ALA A 438 16.94 0.53 39.25
CA ALA A 438 17.25 -0.84 39.65
C ALA A 438 18.76 -1.10 39.58
N THR A 439 19.46 -0.70 38.52
CA THR A 439 20.93 -0.86 38.45
C THR A 439 21.70 0.01 39.44
N GLN A 440 21.17 1.14 39.91
CA GLN A 440 21.80 1.95 40.95
C GLN A 440 21.56 1.37 42.36
N ILE A 441 20.37 0.84 42.61
CA ILE A 441 20.00 0.22 43.89
C ILE A 441 20.60 -1.19 44.03
N LEU A 442 20.61 -1.97 42.95
CA LEU A 442 21.13 -3.34 42.88
C LEU A 442 22.59 -3.41 42.43
N GLY A 443 23.15 -2.34 41.85
CA GLY A 443 24.55 -2.25 41.44
C GLY A 443 25.61 -2.49 42.54
N PRO A 444 25.35 -2.18 43.83
CA PRO A 444 26.26 -2.59 44.90
C PRO A 444 26.15 -4.07 45.31
N LEU A 445 25.32 -4.90 44.65
CA LEU A 445 25.33 -6.35 44.87
C LEU A 445 26.57 -6.96 44.20
N GLU A 446 27.37 -7.69 44.99
CA GLU A 446 28.43 -8.53 44.44
C GLU A 446 27.81 -9.55 43.48
N ILE A 447 28.14 -9.42 42.19
CA ILE A 447 27.70 -10.36 41.17
C ILE A 447 28.41 -11.69 41.42
N PRO A 448 27.67 -12.80 41.63
CA PRO A 448 28.28 -14.11 41.78
C PRO A 448 29.08 -14.43 40.54
N THR A 449 30.35 -14.82 40.69
CA THR A 449 31.17 -15.26 39.56
C THR A 449 30.87 -16.73 39.20
N THR A 450 30.15 -17.42 40.08
CA THR A 450 29.74 -18.81 39.97
C THR A 450 28.27 -19.00 40.35
N PHE A 451 27.63 -20.04 39.80
CA PHE A 451 26.30 -20.49 40.13
C PHE A 451 26.33 -22.01 40.33
N GLY A 452 25.94 -22.50 41.51
CA GLY A 452 26.03 -23.93 41.84
C GLY A 452 27.46 -24.51 41.80
N GLY A 453 28.49 -23.66 41.95
CA GLY A 453 29.90 -24.04 41.86
C GLY A 453 30.54 -23.86 40.47
N GLU A 454 29.73 -23.62 39.43
CA GLU A 454 30.19 -23.47 38.04
C GLU A 454 30.27 -22.00 37.61
N PRO A 455 31.24 -21.59 36.76
CA PRO A 455 31.38 -20.21 36.31
C PRO A 455 30.19 -19.78 35.42
N LEU A 456 29.74 -18.53 35.57
CA LEU A 456 28.66 -18.00 34.75
C LEU A 456 29.02 -17.94 33.25
N VAL A 457 28.06 -18.31 32.40
CA VAL A 457 28.17 -18.19 30.94
C VAL A 457 28.35 -16.72 30.54
N LYS A 458 29.41 -16.44 29.79
CA LYS A 458 29.82 -15.07 29.39
C LYS A 458 29.38 -14.67 27.98
N TYR A 459 29.00 -15.65 27.15
CA TYR A 459 28.65 -15.47 25.75
C TYR A 459 27.41 -16.30 25.44
N TYR A 460 26.33 -15.66 24.98
CA TYR A 460 25.04 -16.31 24.72
C TYR A 460 24.72 -16.32 23.21
N THR A 461 25.03 -15.21 22.53
CA THR A 461 24.58 -14.92 21.17
C THR A 461 25.73 -14.53 20.23
N GLY A 462 26.90 -14.20 20.78
CA GLY A 462 28.07 -13.74 20.02
C GLY A 462 28.04 -12.23 19.71
N PHE A 463 26.95 -11.53 19.99
CA PHE A 463 26.85 -10.08 19.85
C PHE A 463 27.20 -9.40 21.18
N ARG A 464 28.33 -8.66 21.20
CA ARG A 464 28.92 -8.08 22.41
C ARG A 464 27.95 -7.25 23.28
N ILE A 465 27.03 -6.52 22.66
CA ILE A 465 26.06 -5.68 23.37
C ILE A 465 24.97 -6.55 24.01
N VAL A 466 24.43 -7.52 23.27
CA VAL A 466 23.39 -8.43 23.73
C VAL A 466 23.91 -9.33 24.84
N ASP A 467 25.12 -9.89 24.66
CA ASP A 467 25.76 -10.74 25.66
C ASP A 467 26.07 -9.99 26.96
N LYS A 468 26.40 -8.69 26.88
CA LYS A 468 26.61 -7.84 28.07
C LYS A 468 25.30 -7.63 28.85
N ILE A 469 24.19 -7.42 28.14
CA ILE A 469 22.87 -7.26 28.76
C ILE A 469 22.43 -8.58 29.41
N LEU A 470 22.51 -9.69 28.67
CA LEU A 470 22.12 -11.02 29.16
C LEU A 470 22.97 -11.46 30.35
N LYS A 471 24.29 -11.23 30.32
CA LYS A 471 25.18 -11.48 31.45
C LYS A 471 24.74 -10.71 32.71
N ASN A 472 24.40 -9.43 32.56
CA ASN A 472 23.96 -8.61 33.68
C ASN A 472 22.59 -9.07 34.22
N LEU A 473 21.66 -9.49 33.35
CA LEU A 473 20.39 -10.05 33.78
C LEU A 473 20.61 -11.36 34.55
N VAL A 474 21.38 -12.31 34.00
CA VAL A 474 21.68 -13.59 34.65
C VAL A 474 22.39 -13.39 36.00
N ALA A 475 23.29 -12.42 36.10
CA ALA A 475 23.91 -12.02 37.36
C ALA A 475 22.88 -11.51 38.39
N VAL A 476 22.01 -10.59 38.00
CA VAL A 476 21.00 -9.98 38.88
C VAL A 476 19.97 -11.01 39.35
N PHE A 477 19.52 -11.91 38.47
CA PHE A 477 18.60 -12.99 38.83
C PHE A 477 19.29 -14.16 39.53
N GLY A 478 20.62 -14.28 39.45
CA GLY A 478 21.41 -15.32 40.11
C GLY A 478 21.72 -15.05 41.59
N VAL A 479 21.86 -13.78 41.99
CA VAL A 479 22.12 -13.36 43.39
C VAL A 479 21.12 -13.97 44.40
N PRO A 480 19.79 -13.93 44.17
CA PRO A 480 18.81 -14.47 45.10
C PRO A 480 18.85 -16.00 45.16
N LEU A 481 18.98 -16.65 43.99
CA LEU A 481 19.04 -18.11 43.84
C LEU A 481 20.32 -18.72 44.43
N ALA A 482 21.42 -17.96 44.47
CA ALA A 482 22.68 -18.35 45.10
C ALA A 482 22.73 -17.99 46.60
N SER A 483 21.77 -17.22 47.11
CA SER A 483 21.76 -16.82 48.51
C SER A 483 21.26 -17.96 49.42
N ASN A 484 21.98 -18.25 50.50
CA ASN A 484 21.48 -19.10 51.59
C ASN A 484 20.33 -18.43 52.38
N ASN A 485 19.75 -17.34 51.85
CA ASN A 485 18.70 -16.57 52.48
C ASN A 485 17.32 -17.10 52.04
N MET A 486 16.71 -17.91 52.91
CA MET A 486 15.42 -18.55 52.67
C MET A 486 14.28 -17.55 52.40
N ALA A 487 14.33 -16.35 52.98
CA ALA A 487 13.34 -15.31 52.73
C ALA A 487 13.42 -14.74 51.31
N ALA A 488 14.64 -14.54 50.78
CA ALA A 488 14.85 -14.10 49.41
C ALA A 488 14.36 -15.16 48.40
N ASN A 489 14.63 -16.44 48.67
CA ASN A 489 14.14 -17.55 47.84
C ASN A 489 12.61 -17.64 47.83
N LEU A 490 11.96 -17.52 49.00
CA LEU A 490 10.49 -17.53 49.11
C LEU A 490 9.84 -16.33 48.41
N GLN A 491 10.46 -15.14 48.50
CA GLN A 491 9.98 -13.93 47.84
C GLN A 491 10.06 -14.06 46.31
N TRP A 492 11.08 -14.73 45.78
CA TRP A 492 11.18 -15.06 44.35
C TRP A 492 10.17 -16.10 43.89
N VAL A 493 10.01 -17.19 44.63
CA VAL A 493 8.97 -18.20 44.35
C VAL A 493 7.57 -17.55 44.32
N SER A 494 7.36 -16.52 45.14
CA SER A 494 6.10 -15.75 45.16
C SER A 494 6.00 -14.73 44.01
N PHE A 495 7.12 -14.17 43.54
CA PHE A 495 7.16 -13.16 42.48
C PHE A 495 7.11 -13.73 41.06
N THR A 496 7.66 -14.92 40.81
CA THR A 496 7.67 -15.55 39.48
C THR A 496 6.25 -15.79 38.92
N PRO A 497 5.25 -16.26 39.70
CA PRO A 497 3.86 -16.37 39.22
C PRO A 497 3.22 -15.02 38.89
N LEU A 498 3.57 -13.95 39.62
CA LEU A 498 3.08 -12.58 39.35
C LEU A 498 3.62 -12.03 38.02
N LEU A 499 4.88 -12.30 37.71
CA LEU A 499 5.44 -11.99 36.39
C LEU A 499 4.76 -12.79 35.28
N LEU A 500 4.48 -14.08 35.51
CA LEU A 500 3.78 -14.91 34.52
C LEU A 500 2.37 -14.41 34.26
N SER A 501 1.61 -14.12 35.31
CA SER A 501 0.26 -13.52 35.26
C SER A 501 0.27 -12.21 34.50
N THR A 502 1.15 -11.28 34.89
CA THR A 502 1.23 -9.95 34.27
C THR A 502 1.64 -10.07 32.81
N THR A 503 2.62 -10.93 32.49
CA THR A 503 3.05 -11.15 31.10
C THR A 503 1.95 -11.81 30.28
N LEU A 504 1.20 -12.74 30.86
CA LEU A 504 0.08 -13.42 30.19
C LEU A 504 -1.06 -12.43 29.92
N ASP A 505 -1.46 -11.62 30.90
CA ASP A 505 -2.50 -10.60 30.75
C ASP A 505 -2.10 -9.55 29.72
N TRP A 506 -0.86 -9.07 29.77
CA TRP A 506 -0.31 -8.12 28.79
C TRP A 506 -0.21 -8.74 27.40
N THR A 507 0.18 -10.02 27.30
CA THR A 507 0.17 -10.76 26.05
C THR A 507 -1.26 -10.88 25.52
N LEU A 508 -2.21 -11.35 26.31
CA LEU A 508 -3.61 -11.50 25.93
C LEU A 508 -4.26 -10.18 25.49
N GLU A 509 -4.02 -9.08 26.23
CA GLU A 509 -4.53 -7.76 25.88
C GLU A 509 -3.87 -7.17 24.64
N SER A 510 -2.57 -7.41 24.42
CA SER A 510 -1.89 -6.99 23.18
C SER A 510 -2.41 -7.73 21.93
N TYR A 511 -2.99 -8.93 22.09
CA TYR A 511 -3.64 -9.69 21.00
C TYR A 511 -5.12 -9.35 20.81
N ARG A 512 -5.77 -8.64 21.73
CA ARG A 512 -7.18 -8.22 21.57
C ARG A 512 -7.30 -7.07 20.58
N VAL A 513 -7.95 -7.34 19.44
CA VAL A 513 -8.16 -6.38 18.34
C VAL A 513 -8.87 -5.10 18.80
N GLY A 514 -9.79 -5.20 19.77
CA GLY A 514 -10.53 -4.06 20.32
C GLY A 514 -9.78 -3.22 21.37
N SER A 515 -8.63 -3.68 21.86
CA SER A 515 -7.85 -2.98 22.89
C SER A 515 -6.81 -2.02 22.32
N LYS A 516 -6.58 -2.04 21.00
CA LYS A 516 -5.56 -1.22 20.33
C LYS A 516 -5.83 0.27 20.53
N GLY A 517 -4.94 0.94 21.26
CA GLY A 517 -5.02 2.38 21.59
C GLY A 517 -5.37 2.68 23.05
N LEU A 518 -5.63 1.65 23.87
CA LEU A 518 -5.70 1.78 25.32
C LEU A 518 -4.29 1.74 25.92
N ILE A 519 -4.11 2.39 27.09
CA ILE A 519 -2.84 2.38 27.83
C ILE A 519 -2.38 0.95 28.17
N THR A 520 -3.32 0.02 28.31
CA THR A 520 -3.06 -1.40 28.60
C THR A 520 -2.64 -2.22 27.38
N SER A 521 -2.69 -1.66 26.17
CA SER A 521 -2.28 -2.29 24.91
C SER A 521 -0.89 -1.86 24.41
N LEU A 522 -0.26 -0.93 25.13
CA LEU A 522 1.15 -0.52 25.00
C LEU A 522 2.01 -1.44 25.85
#